data_AF-A0AAV2JNL6-F1
#
_entry.id   AF-A0AAV2JNL6-F1
#
_cell.length_a   1.000
_cell.length_b   1.000
_cell.length_c   1.000
_cell.angle_alpha   90.00
_cell.angle_beta   90.00
_cell.angle_gamma   90.00
#
_symmetry.space_group_name_H-M   'P 1'
#
loop_
_entity.id
_entity.type
_entity.pdbx_description
1 polymer ?
#
loop_
_entity_poly.entity_id
_entity_poly.type
_entity_poly.pdbx_seq_one_letter_code
_entity_poly.pdbx_strand_id
1 'polypeptide(L)'
;MAARRSEMEIFSQDEPDLSPVDTTSSSFTTSEKLEEENRALREEIKRLRDQQKAGSSADLETQVKALTKENAYLRKMAIKGNDDIRVAAHCWETAKAQPTAKGMARTLLLGLFSIDVLLKSNLTGGINKVSLWIPRS
;
A
#
# COMPACT_ATOMS: atom_id res chain seq x y z
N MET A 1 -66.70 76.30 -23.98
CA MET A 1 -66.08 75.76 -25.21
C MET A 1 -65.90 74.27 -25.07
N ALA A 2 -66.44 73.54 -26.05
CA ALA A 2 -66.14 72.18 -26.48
C ALA A 2 -65.83 71.08 -25.45
N ALA A 3 -66.81 70.20 -25.26
CA ALA A 3 -66.58 68.76 -25.12
C ALA A 3 -66.41 68.12 -26.51
N ARG A 4 -65.45 67.18 -26.67
CA ARG A 4 -65.48 66.01 -27.59
C ARG A 4 -64.50 64.97 -27.04
N ARG A 5 -64.92 63.82 -26.49
CA ARG A 5 -65.45 62.56 -27.10
C ARG A 5 -64.48 61.88 -28.08
N SER A 6 -64.08 60.66 -27.71
CA SER A 6 -63.75 59.45 -28.51
C SER A 6 -62.60 58.70 -27.82
N GLU A 7 -62.62 57.40 -27.56
CA GLU A 7 -63.49 56.33 -28.03
C GLU A 7 -63.41 55.14 -27.06
N MET A 8 -64.49 54.37 -27.11
CA MET A 8 -64.77 53.15 -26.36
C MET A 8 -64.45 51.99 -27.31
N GLU A 9 -63.69 50.98 -26.89
CA GLU A 9 -63.90 49.62 -27.38
C GLU A 9 -63.79 48.62 -26.25
N ILE A 10 -64.86 47.83 -26.18
CA ILE A 10 -65.20 46.83 -25.19
C ILE A 10 -64.70 45.50 -25.75
N PHE A 11 -63.88 44.77 -25.00
CA PHE A 11 -63.74 43.33 -25.18
C PHE A 11 -64.22 42.64 -23.90
N SER A 12 -65.40 42.05 -23.98
CA SER A 12 -65.93 41.14 -22.96
C SER A 12 -64.97 39.97 -22.80
N GLN A 13 -64.30 39.89 -21.65
CA GLN A 13 -63.74 38.65 -21.16
C GLN A 13 -64.80 37.97 -20.31
N ASP A 14 -65.42 36.94 -20.87
CA ASP A 14 -65.99 35.85 -20.08
C ASP A 14 -64.83 35.23 -19.29
N GLU A 15 -64.69 35.59 -18.02
CA GLU A 15 -63.80 34.92 -17.08
C GLU A 15 -64.40 33.54 -16.75
N PRO A 16 -63.75 32.42 -17.10
CA PRO A 16 -64.19 31.10 -16.69
C PRO A 16 -63.93 30.91 -15.19
N ASP A 17 -65.00 30.48 -14.52
CA ASP A 17 -65.10 30.05 -13.13
C ASP A 17 -63.87 29.23 -12.68
N LEU A 18 -62.98 29.87 -11.91
CA LEU A 18 -61.83 29.23 -11.26
C LEU A 18 -62.31 28.40 -10.07
N SER A 19 -62.91 27.25 -10.34
CA SER A 19 -62.92 26.17 -9.34
C SER A 19 -61.46 25.75 -9.07
N PRO A 20 -61.02 25.64 -7.80
CA PRO A 20 -59.67 25.20 -7.52
C PRO A 20 -59.56 23.72 -7.91
N VAL A 21 -58.80 23.44 -8.96
CA VAL A 21 -58.39 22.07 -9.30
C VAL A 21 -57.50 21.58 -8.17
N ASP A 22 -58.03 20.68 -7.35
CA ASP A 22 -57.30 19.90 -6.35
C ASP A 22 -56.15 19.14 -7.02
N THR A 23 -54.98 19.76 -7.10
CA THR A 23 -53.75 19.17 -7.65
C THR A 23 -52.85 18.60 -6.55
N THR A 24 -53.43 18.16 -5.44
CA THR A 24 -52.68 17.71 -4.25
C THR A 24 -52.37 16.21 -4.21
N SER A 25 -52.86 15.40 -5.17
CA SER A 25 -52.68 13.94 -5.10
C SER A 25 -51.44 13.36 -5.81
N SER A 26 -50.68 14.15 -6.58
CA SER A 26 -49.53 13.64 -7.35
C SER A 26 -48.15 13.87 -6.71
N SER A 27 -48.04 14.73 -5.69
CA SER A 27 -46.75 15.11 -5.09
C SER A 27 -46.32 14.19 -3.95
N PHE A 28 -47.26 13.46 -3.36
CA PHE A 28 -47.00 12.62 -2.19
C PHE A 28 -46.19 11.36 -2.57
N THR A 29 -46.52 10.70 -3.68
CA THR A 29 -45.85 9.45 -4.10
C THR A 29 -44.44 9.64 -4.65
N THR A 30 -44.15 10.79 -5.28
CA THR A 30 -42.81 11.11 -5.79
C THR A 30 -41.88 11.56 -4.67
N SER A 31 -42.39 12.29 -3.67
CA SER A 31 -41.61 12.71 -2.50
C SER A 31 -41.17 11.52 -1.66
N GLU A 32 -42.08 10.58 -1.37
CA GLU A 32 -41.76 9.37 -0.60
C GLU A 32 -40.73 8.50 -1.34
N LYS A 33 -40.86 8.36 -2.66
CA LYS A 33 -39.92 7.58 -3.48
C LYS A 33 -38.52 8.21 -3.50
N LEU A 34 -38.43 9.54 -3.54
CA LEU A 34 -37.17 10.30 -3.46
C LEU A 34 -36.55 10.24 -2.05
N GLU A 35 -37.36 10.21 -0.99
CA GLU A 35 -36.87 10.04 0.38
C GLU A 35 -36.32 8.63 0.62
N GLU A 36 -37.00 7.61 0.10
CA GLU A 36 -36.55 6.22 0.17
C GLU A 36 -35.25 6.00 -0.61
N GLU A 37 -35.14 6.58 -1.82
CA GLU A 37 -33.92 6.54 -2.63
C GLU A 37 -32.77 7.28 -1.95
N ASN A 38 -33.02 8.44 -1.34
CA ASN A 38 -32.02 9.16 -0.55
C ASN A 38 -31.56 8.35 0.67
N ARG A 39 -32.47 7.60 1.30
CA ARG A 39 -32.15 6.73 2.43
C ARG A 39 -31.28 5.55 1.99
N ALA A 40 -31.62 4.91 0.87
CA ALA A 40 -30.84 3.82 0.28
C ALA A 40 -29.43 4.29 -0.12
N LEU A 41 -29.31 5.47 -0.74
CA LEU A 41 -28.01 6.04 -1.10
C LEU A 41 -27.14 6.35 0.12
N ARG A 42 -27.74 6.83 1.22
CA ARG A 42 -27.01 7.11 2.47
C ARG A 42 -26.46 5.84 3.11
N GLU A 43 -27.23 4.76 3.10
CA GLU A 43 -26.77 3.45 3.59
C GLU A 43 -25.68 2.87 2.70
N GLU A 44 -25.77 3.00 1.37
CA GLU A 44 -24.72 2.53 0.46
C GLU A 44 -23.42 3.34 0.62
N ILE A 45 -23.50 4.67 0.78
CA ILE A 45 -22.34 5.52 1.07
C ILE A 45 -21.66 5.09 2.39
N LYS A 46 -22.46 4.76 3.40
CA LYS A 46 -21.97 4.27 4.69
C LYS A 46 -21.28 2.91 4.54
N ARG A 47 -21.91 1.98 3.83
CA ARG A 47 -21.35 0.65 3.53
C ARG A 47 -20.05 0.74 2.74
N LEU A 48 -19.98 1.60 1.72
CA LEU A 48 -18.76 1.84 0.94
C LEU A 48 -17.65 2.46 1.79
N ARG A 49 -17.96 3.42 2.67
CA ARG A 49 -16.98 3.97 3.64
C ARG A 49 -16.48 2.92 4.61
N ASP A 50 -17.36 2.07 5.13
CA ASP A 50 -16.99 1.01 6.06
C ASP A 50 -16.15 -0.08 5.35
N GLN A 51 -16.43 -0.39 4.09
CA GLN A 51 -15.56 -1.23 3.25
C GLN A 51 -14.20 -0.60 3.00
N GLN A 52 -14.14 0.72 2.76
CA GLN A 52 -12.87 1.44 2.60
C GLN A 52 -12.05 1.48 3.91
N LYS A 53 -12.73 1.51 5.06
CA LYS A 53 -12.12 1.41 6.40
C LYS A 53 -11.67 0.00 6.75
N ALA A 54 -12.41 -1.02 6.32
CA ALA A 54 -12.11 -2.44 6.55
C ALA A 54 -11.01 -2.96 5.62
N GLY A 55 -10.90 -2.43 4.39
CA GLY A 55 -9.73 -2.53 3.52
C GLY A 55 -8.58 -1.63 3.99
N SER A 56 -8.35 -1.60 5.31
CA SER A 56 -7.57 -0.62 6.03
C SER A 56 -6.18 -0.45 5.42
N SER A 57 -5.87 0.79 5.01
CA SER A 57 -4.51 1.25 4.71
C SER A 57 -3.52 0.79 5.77
N ALA A 58 -3.93 0.67 7.04
CA ALA A 58 -3.06 0.21 8.11
C ALA A 58 -2.66 -1.27 7.98
N ASP A 59 -3.54 -2.16 7.51
CA ASP A 59 -3.22 -3.58 7.30
C ASP A 59 -2.29 -3.75 6.09
N LEU A 60 -2.55 -3.02 5.02
CA LEU A 60 -1.68 -2.96 3.85
C LEU A 60 -0.31 -2.35 4.19
N GLU A 61 -0.26 -1.26 4.96
CA GLU A 61 0.98 -0.66 5.44
C GLU A 61 1.77 -1.60 6.36
N THR A 62 1.07 -2.35 7.22
CA THR A 62 1.69 -3.33 8.10
C THR A 62 2.28 -4.49 7.30
N GLN A 63 1.56 -5.00 6.30
CA GLN A 63 2.06 -6.00 5.37
C GLN A 63 3.24 -5.47 4.55
N VAL A 64 3.17 -4.25 4.03
CA VAL A 64 4.28 -3.62 3.28
C VAL A 64 5.50 -3.45 4.19
N LYS A 65 5.35 -3.03 5.45
CA LYS A 65 6.47 -2.96 6.41
C LYS A 65 7.06 -4.34 6.69
N ALA A 66 6.24 -5.36 6.89
CA ALA A 66 6.69 -6.73 7.10
C ALA A 66 7.47 -7.26 5.87
N LEU A 67 6.90 -7.12 4.68
CA LEU A 67 7.53 -7.49 3.40
C LEU A 67 8.80 -6.70 3.11
N THR A 68 8.87 -5.42 3.50
CA THR A 68 10.07 -4.60 3.35
C THR A 68 11.18 -5.09 4.27
N LYS A 69 10.84 -5.44 5.51
CA LYS A 69 11.78 -6.01 6.48
C LYS A 69 12.29 -7.38 6.02
N GLU A 70 11.41 -8.21 5.48
CA GLU A 70 11.76 -9.52 4.93
C GLU A 70 12.64 -9.38 3.68
N ASN A 71 12.28 -8.51 2.74
CA ASN A 71 13.12 -8.21 1.58
C ASN A 71 14.49 -7.67 1.99
N ALA A 72 14.56 -6.82 3.01
CA ALA A 72 15.84 -6.34 3.54
C ALA A 72 16.70 -7.49 4.09
N TYR A 73 16.09 -8.48 4.73
CA TYR A 73 16.77 -9.67 5.23
C TYR A 73 17.25 -10.60 4.11
N LEU A 74 16.47 -10.71 3.03
CA LEU A 74 16.76 -11.55 1.86
C LEU A 74 17.73 -10.90 0.86
N ARG A 75 17.95 -9.58 0.96
CA ARG A 75 18.93 -8.88 0.13
C ARG A 75 20.31 -9.51 0.34
N LYS A 76 20.92 -9.93 -0.77
CA LYS A 76 22.31 -10.37 -0.79
C LYS A 76 23.19 -9.19 -1.22
N MET A 77 24.16 -8.85 -0.39
CA MET A 77 25.13 -7.79 -0.62
C MET A 77 26.29 -8.34 -1.44
N ALA A 78 26.64 -7.69 -2.55
CA ALA A 78 27.82 -8.05 -3.34
C ALA A 78 29.10 -7.63 -2.61
N ILE A 79 30.14 -8.47 -2.65
CA ILE A 79 31.44 -8.16 -2.06
C ILE A 79 32.29 -7.44 -3.11
N LYS A 80 32.75 -6.22 -2.80
CA LYS A 80 33.57 -5.40 -3.71
C LYS A 80 34.81 -6.17 -4.17
N GLY A 81 34.96 -6.34 -5.48
CA GLY A 81 36.09 -7.06 -6.10
C GLY A 81 35.71 -8.40 -6.73
N ASN A 82 34.50 -8.92 -6.46
CA ASN A 82 33.91 -10.02 -7.20
C ASN A 82 32.37 -9.96 -7.08
N ASP A 83 31.71 -9.46 -8.13
CA ASP A 83 30.26 -9.22 -8.12
C ASP A 83 29.42 -10.50 -8.06
N ASP A 84 30.04 -11.66 -8.33
CA ASP A 84 29.40 -12.97 -8.27
C ASP A 84 29.29 -13.50 -6.83
N ILE A 85 30.12 -13.01 -5.91
CA ILE A 85 30.08 -13.43 -4.51
C ILE A 85 29.13 -12.50 -3.74
N ARG A 86 28.02 -13.07 -3.30
CA ARG A 86 27.00 -12.35 -2.53
C ARG A 86 26.82 -12.97 -1.15
N VAL A 87 26.84 -12.12 -0.12
CA VAL A 87 26.58 -12.51 1.27
C VAL A 87 25.19 -12.06 1.69
N ALA A 88 24.48 -12.85 2.50
CA ALA A 88 23.20 -12.42 3.05
C ALA A 88 23.37 -11.17 3.92
N ALA A 89 22.42 -10.23 3.85
CA ALA A 89 22.51 -8.98 4.62
C ALA A 89 22.69 -9.22 6.13
N HIS A 90 22.00 -10.22 6.70
CA HIS A 90 22.15 -10.55 8.12
C HIS A 90 23.58 -11.00 8.47
N CYS A 91 24.22 -11.83 7.65
CA CYS A 91 25.61 -12.24 7.84
C CYS A 91 26.57 -11.04 7.76
N TRP A 92 26.28 -10.08 6.88
CA TRP A 92 27.05 -8.84 6.77
C TRP A 92 26.93 -7.97 8.02
N GLU A 93 25.72 -7.79 8.55
CA GLU A 93 25.51 -7.05 9.80
C GLU A 93 26.19 -7.74 10.99
N THR A 94 26.07 -9.07 11.11
CA THR A 94 26.76 -9.83 12.16
C THR A 94 28.28 -9.74 12.02
N ALA A 95 28.79 -9.71 10.79
CA ALA A 95 30.22 -9.50 10.55
C ALA A 95 30.65 -8.10 11.01
N LYS A 96 29.94 -7.03 10.63
CA LYS A 96 30.26 -5.65 11.07
C LYS A 96 30.21 -5.46 12.58
N ALA A 97 29.37 -6.22 13.28
CA ALA A 97 29.30 -6.19 14.74
C ALA A 97 30.54 -6.80 15.43
N GLN A 98 31.43 -7.49 14.69
CA GLN A 98 32.64 -8.07 15.26
C GLN A 98 33.68 -6.99 15.57
N PRO A 99 34.31 -7.01 16.77
CA PRO A 99 35.25 -5.98 17.19
C PRO A 99 36.62 -6.05 16.49
N THR A 100 36.89 -7.14 15.76
CA THR A 100 38.19 -7.36 15.09
C THR A 100 37.99 -7.80 13.66
N ALA A 101 38.89 -7.39 12.77
CA ALA A 101 38.90 -7.82 11.37
C ALA A 101 38.94 -9.35 11.23
N LYS A 102 39.65 -10.04 12.14
CA LYS A 102 39.67 -11.52 12.18
C LYS A 102 38.31 -12.11 12.54
N GLY A 103 37.59 -11.50 13.48
CA GLY A 103 36.20 -11.86 13.80
C GLY A 103 35.29 -11.65 12.60
N MET A 104 35.37 -10.48 11.95
CA MET A 104 34.59 -10.18 10.75
C MET A 104 34.82 -11.23 9.66
N ALA A 105 36.08 -11.54 9.35
CA ALA A 105 36.44 -12.52 8.32
C ALA A 105 35.90 -13.92 8.63
N ARG A 106 35.99 -14.38 9.90
CA ARG A 106 35.44 -15.68 10.31
C ARG A 106 33.92 -15.75 10.12
N THR A 107 33.22 -14.70 10.54
CA THR A 107 31.75 -14.62 10.38
C THR A 107 31.36 -14.65 8.91
N LEU A 108 32.09 -13.92 8.05
CA LEU A 108 31.84 -13.93 6.60
C LEU A 108 32.14 -15.30 5.98
N LEU A 109 33.24 -15.96 6.36
CA LEU A 109 33.58 -17.30 5.87
C LEU A 109 32.50 -18.33 6.21
N LEU A 110 31.96 -18.29 7.43
CA LEU A 110 30.84 -19.16 7.84
C LEU A 110 29.54 -18.85 7.09
N GLY A 111 29.34 -17.60 6.69
CA GLY A 111 28.18 -17.19 5.89
C GLY A 111 28.29 -17.49 4.40
N LEU A 112 29.51 -17.69 3.88
CA LEU A 112 29.80 -17.91 2.46
C LEU A 112 30.06 -19.38 2.11
N PHE A 113 30.67 -20.13 3.03
CA PHE A 113 31.08 -21.52 2.80
C PHE A 113 30.46 -22.44 3.83
N SER A 114 30.12 -23.66 3.42
CA SER A 114 29.74 -24.71 4.36
C SER A 114 30.93 -25.10 5.24
N ILE A 115 30.63 -25.59 6.44
CA ILE A 115 31.66 -26.06 7.38
C ILE A 115 32.53 -27.16 6.74
N ASP A 116 31.93 -28.06 5.96
CA ASP A 116 32.67 -29.11 5.25
C ASP A 116 33.73 -28.56 4.29
N VAL A 117 33.40 -27.49 3.55
CA VAL A 117 34.35 -26.84 2.64
C VAL A 117 35.47 -26.20 3.45
N LEU A 118 35.15 -25.52 4.55
CA LEU A 118 36.15 -24.88 5.40
C LEU A 118 37.11 -25.88 6.07
N LEU A 119 36.63 -27.08 6.41
CA LEU A 119 37.46 -28.13 7.02
C LEU A 119 38.36 -28.85 6.00
N LYS A 120 37.90 -28.98 4.76
CA LYS A 120 38.62 -29.72 3.71
C LYS A 120 39.51 -28.83 2.84
N SER A 121 39.31 -27.52 2.88
CA SER A 121 40.04 -26.55 2.04
C SER A 121 41.11 -25.81 2.83
N ASN A 122 42.09 -25.28 2.10
CA ASN A 122 43.03 -24.30 2.63
C ASN A 122 43.27 -23.21 1.58
N LEU A 123 43.90 -22.11 2.00
CA LEU A 123 44.11 -20.95 1.13
C LEU A 123 45.04 -21.22 -0.07
N THR A 124 45.88 -22.25 0.00
CA THR A 124 46.90 -22.54 -1.02
C THR A 124 46.54 -23.74 -1.90
N GLY A 125 45.45 -24.47 -1.62
CA GLY A 125 45.07 -25.72 -2.27
C GLY A 125 46.07 -26.87 -2.09
N GLY A 126 47.12 -26.70 -1.28
CA GLY A 126 48.23 -27.64 -1.16
C GLY A 126 48.13 -28.56 0.06
N ILE A 127 48.93 -29.62 0.09
CA ILE A 127 49.05 -30.49 1.26
C ILE A 127 49.76 -29.71 2.38
N ASN A 128 49.21 -29.73 3.60
CA ASN A 128 49.86 -29.11 4.76
C ASN A 128 51.24 -29.75 4.96
N LYS A 129 52.31 -28.99 4.69
CA LYS A 129 53.68 -29.38 5.01
C LYS A 129 53.86 -29.28 6.52
N VAL A 130 53.48 -30.30 7.25
CA VAL A 130 53.87 -30.45 8.65
C VAL A 130 55.36 -30.77 8.61
N SER A 131 56.21 -29.79 8.90
CA SER A 131 57.63 -30.03 9.14
C SER A 131 57.74 -30.84 10.43
N LEU A 132 57.74 -32.17 10.30
CA LEU A 132 58.13 -33.08 11.36
C LEU A 132 59.59 -32.77 11.71
N TRP A 133 59.78 -31.95 12.74
CA TRP A 133 61.09 -31.77 13.35
C TRP A 133 61.45 -33.09 14.03
N ILE A 134 62.38 -33.83 13.42
CA ILE A 134 62.96 -35.03 14.02
C ILE A 134 64.25 -34.56 14.73
N PRO A 135 64.32 -34.59 16.08
CA PRO A 135 65.56 -34.33 16.78
C PRO A 135 66.60 -35.37 16.36
N ARG A 136 67.74 -34.90 15.86
CA ARG A 136 68.92 -35.76 15.69
C ARG A 136 69.62 -35.86 17.04
N SER A 137 69.70 -37.09 17.55
CA SER A 137 70.55 -37.48 18.68
C SER A 137 72.03 -37.38 18.32
#